data_AF-A0A1X1SZI5-F1
#
_entry.id   AF-A0A1X1SZI5-F1
#
_cell.length_a   1.000
_cell.length_b   1.000
_cell.length_c   1.000
_cell.angle_alpha   90.00
_cell.angle_beta   90.00
_cell.angle_gamma   90.00
#
_symmetry.space_group_name_H-M   'P 1'
#
loop_
_entity.id
_entity.type
_entity.pdbx_description
1 polymer ?
#
loop_
_entity_poly.entity_id
_entity_poly.type
_entity_poly.pdbx_seq_one_letter_code
_entity_poly.pdbx_strand_id
1 'polypeptide(L)'
;MSSVTAEHPAITSVDDNGTERITVFDDDTSVICGAFRPVGHLYWRLYLATGVASAGCTATQTPPPHLLAARREDACRWVELIAHLYTNPAAVGG
;
A
#
# COMPACT_ATOMS: atom_id res chain seq x y z
N MET A 1 18.75 -1.06 -21.54
CA MET A 1 18.82 -0.46 -20.19
C MET A 1 17.89 -1.26 -19.31
N SER A 2 18.43 -2.15 -18.47
CA SER A 2 17.62 -2.90 -17.52
C SER A 2 17.15 -1.92 -16.44
N SER A 3 15.87 -1.56 -16.48
CA SER A 3 15.24 -0.83 -15.38
C SER A 3 15.31 -1.75 -14.17
N VAL A 4 16.16 -1.40 -13.20
CA VAL A 4 16.06 -1.98 -11.87
C VAL A 4 14.70 -1.53 -11.36
N THR A 5 13.72 -2.42 -11.40
CA THR A 5 12.49 -2.25 -10.63
C THR A 5 12.96 -2.15 -9.19
N ALA A 6 12.99 -0.95 -8.61
CA ALA A 6 13.23 -0.81 -7.19
C ALA A 6 12.12 -1.61 -6.50
N GLU A 7 12.49 -2.80 -6.02
CA GLU A 7 11.61 -3.65 -5.24
C GLU A 7 11.45 -2.94 -3.90
N HIS A 8 10.42 -2.11 -3.78
CA HIS A 8 10.08 -1.44 -2.53
C HIS A 8 9.69 -2.52 -1.51
N PRO A 9 10.52 -2.81 -0.49
CA PRO A 9 10.30 -3.96 0.36
C PRO A 9 9.08 -3.71 1.24
N ALA A 10 8.08 -4.59 1.13
CA ALA A 10 6.95 -4.60 2.06
C ALA A 10 7.43 -5.11 3.43
N ILE A 11 7.43 -4.25 4.44
CA ILE A 11 7.80 -4.62 5.81
C ILE A 11 6.55 -5.12 6.53
N THR A 12 6.64 -6.35 7.06
CA THR A 12 5.59 -6.93 7.90
C THR A 12 5.95 -6.78 9.37
N SER A 13 5.05 -6.22 10.17
CA SER A 13 5.25 -6.05 11.61
C SER A 13 3.98 -6.37 12.40
N VAL A 14 4.14 -6.59 13.71
CA VAL A 14 3.03 -6.68 14.67
C VAL A 14 3.29 -5.65 15.75
N ASP A 15 2.33 -4.77 16.03
CA ASP A 15 2.44 -3.79 17.11
C ASP A 15 2.09 -4.39 18.48
N ASP A 16 2.37 -3.66 19.56
CA ASP A 16 2.12 -4.10 20.95
C ASP A 16 0.65 -4.43 21.22
N ASN A 17 -0.27 -3.92 20.39
CA ASN A 17 -1.70 -4.20 20.47
C ASN A 17 -2.09 -5.47 19.70
N GLY A 18 -1.13 -6.18 19.11
CA GLY A 18 -1.35 -7.37 18.29
C GLY A 18 -1.90 -7.06 16.90
N THR A 19 -1.83 -5.81 16.43
CA THR A 19 -2.23 -5.45 15.07
C THR A 19 -1.12 -5.85 14.12
N GLU A 20 -1.45 -6.69 13.14
CA GLU A 20 -0.54 -6.98 12.04
C GLU A 20 -0.55 -5.84 11.02
N ARG A 21 0.63 -5.50 10.50
CA ARG A 21 0.82 -4.43 9.53
C ARG A 21 1.72 -4.90 8.39
N ILE A 22 1.41 -4.44 7.19
CA ILE A 22 2.21 -4.53 5.98
C ILE A 22 2.39 -3.09 5.51
N THR A 23 3.62 -2.62 5.37
CA THR A 23 3.89 -1.22 4.96
C THR A 23 4.94 -1.21 3.87
N VAL A 24 4.67 -0.47 2.80
CA VAL A 24 5.64 -0.22 1.73
C VAL A 24 6.11 1.22 1.84
N PHE A 25 7.43 1.37 1.72
CA PHE A 25 8.14 2.64 1.76
C PHE A 25 8.67 2.97 0.37
N ASP A 26 8.83 4.25 0.07
CA ASP A 26 9.63 4.72 -1.07
C ASP A 26 11.13 4.70 -0.73
N ASP A 27 11.95 5.04 -1.72
CA ASP A 27 13.41 5.14 -1.58
C ASP A 27 13.85 6.15 -0.50
N ASP A 28 13.01 7.16 -0.22
CA ASP A 28 13.23 8.19 0.81
C ASP A 28 12.68 7.77 2.18
N THR A 29 12.33 6.50 2.36
CA THR A 29 11.75 5.91 3.59
C THR A 29 10.40 6.50 4.01
N SER A 30 9.73 7.22 3.11
CA SER A 30 8.36 7.69 3.32
C SER A 30 7.38 6.56 3.02
N VAL A 31 6.30 6.47 3.80
CA VAL A 31 5.26 5.46 3.56
C VAL A 31 4.56 5.79 2.25
N ILE A 32 4.41 4.80 1.37
CA ILE A 32 3.58 4.90 0.16
C ILE A 32 2.17 4.44 0.49
N CYS A 33 2.06 3.18 0.95
CA CYS A 33 0.82 2.50 1.22
C CYS A 33 1.04 1.36 2.21
N GLY A 34 -0.06 0.78 2.70
CA GLY A 34 0.01 -0.40 3.53
C GLY A 34 -1.34 -1.04 3.78
N ALA A 35 -1.31 -2.13 4.53
CA ALA A 35 -2.46 -2.81 5.05
C ALA A 35 -2.28 -3.12 6.53
N PHE A 36 -3.36 -3.12 7.30
CA PHE A 36 -3.33 -3.55 8.70
C PHE A 36 -4.54 -4.39 9.08
N ARG A 37 -4.34 -5.32 10.00
CA ARG A 37 -5.39 -6.15 10.60
C ARG A 37 -5.34 -6.00 12.11
N PRO A 38 -6.27 -5.22 12.71
CA PRO A 38 -6.35 -5.13 14.16
C PRO A 38 -6.69 -6.49 14.78
N VAL A 39 -6.28 -6.67 16.03
CA VAL A 39 -6.63 -7.88 16.79
C VAL A 39 -8.15 -8.09 16.81
N GLY A 40 -8.59 -9.32 16.53
CA GLY A 40 -10.00 -9.68 16.49
C GLY A 40 -10.74 -9.31 15.19
N HIS A 41 -10.08 -8.67 14.22
CA HIS A 41 -10.69 -8.41 12.90
C HIS A 41 -10.42 -9.55 11.91
N LEU A 42 -11.45 -9.88 11.12
CA LEU A 42 -11.38 -10.92 10.09
C LEU A 42 -10.82 -10.42 8.75
N TYR A 43 -10.60 -9.12 8.61
CA TYR A 43 -10.19 -8.49 7.35
C TYR A 43 -9.04 -7.51 7.57
N TRP A 44 -8.22 -7.38 6.52
CA TRP A 44 -7.18 -6.38 6.38
C TRP A 44 -7.77 -5.10 5.80
N ARG A 45 -7.33 -3.96 6.32
CA ARG A 45 -7.72 -2.62 5.87
C ARG A 45 -6.53 -2.00 5.16
N LEU A 46 -6.71 -1.65 3.89
CA LEU A 46 -5.71 -0.95 3.09
C LEU A 46 -5.75 0.55 3.37
N TYR A 47 -4.59 1.20 3.31
CA TYR A 47 -4.43 2.66 3.43
C TYR A 47 -3.34 3.17 2.49
N LEU A 48 -3.48 4.44 2.11
CA LEU A 48 -2.51 5.21 1.33
C LEU A 48 -1.93 6.31 2.21
N ALA A 49 -0.66 6.65 2.03
CA ALA A 49 -0.09 7.80 2.71
C ALA A 49 -0.64 9.11 2.15
N THR A 50 -0.76 10.12 3.00
CA THR A 50 -1.32 11.43 2.65
C THR A 50 -0.48 12.19 1.63
N GLY A 51 0.86 12.01 1.64
CA GLY A 51 1.75 12.56 0.61
C GLY A 51 1.41 12.04 -0.79
N VAL A 52 1.14 10.74 -0.90
CA VAL A 52 0.70 10.05 -2.12
C VAL A 52 -0.69 10.50 -2.57
N ALA A 53 -1.63 10.66 -1.64
CA ALA A 53 -2.98 11.13 -1.94
C ALA A 53 -3.00 12.60 -2.45
N SER A 54 -2.04 13.42 -2.03
CA SER A 54 -1.96 14.85 -2.39
C SER A 54 -1.31 15.13 -3.76
N ALA A 55 -0.49 14.20 -4.29
CA ALA A 55 0.34 14.42 -5.47
C ALA A 55 -0.38 14.21 -6.82
N GLY A 56 -1.69 13.98 -6.84
CA GLY A 56 -2.41 13.79 -8.12
C GLY A 56 -3.86 13.29 -8.05
N CYS A 57 -4.39 12.97 -6.86
CA CYS A 57 -5.79 12.55 -6.75
C CYS A 57 -6.68 13.79 -6.53
N THR A 58 -7.39 14.22 -7.57
CA THR A 58 -8.65 14.97 -7.36
C THR A 58 -9.56 14.10 -6.50
N ALA A 59 -10.28 14.67 -5.52
CA ALA A 59 -11.07 13.97 -4.49
C ALA A 59 -12.06 12.88 -5.01
N THR A 60 -12.30 12.81 -6.32
CA THR A 60 -13.05 11.78 -7.05
C THR A 60 -12.27 10.49 -7.35
N GLN A 61 -10.94 10.45 -7.17
CA GLN A 61 -10.09 9.26 -7.38
C GLN A 61 -9.58 8.62 -6.08
N THR A 62 -9.95 9.19 -4.93
CA THR A 62 -9.68 8.57 -3.63
C THR A 62 -10.36 7.21 -3.59
N PRO A 63 -9.61 6.09 -3.44
CA PRO A 63 -10.24 4.77 -3.37
C PRO A 63 -11.24 4.73 -2.20
N PRO A 64 -12.28 3.88 -2.30
CA PRO A 64 -13.33 3.79 -1.28
C PRO A 64 -12.71 3.66 0.12
N PRO A 65 -13.36 4.18 1.17
CA PRO A 65 -12.73 4.47 2.46
C PRO A 65 -11.94 3.33 3.07
N HIS A 66 -12.26 2.07 2.77
CA HIS A 66 -11.42 0.92 3.14
C HIS A 66 -11.56 -0.16 2.08
N LEU A 67 -10.55 -0.37 1.22
CA LEU A 67 -10.45 -1.64 0.52
C LEU A 67 -10.17 -2.72 1.57
N LEU A 68 -11.09 -3.68 1.65
CA LEU A 68 -11.02 -4.78 2.59
C LEU A 68 -10.48 -6.02 1.88
N ALA A 69 -9.41 -6.59 2.40
CA ALA A 69 -8.88 -7.88 1.96
C ALA A 69 -9.16 -8.92 3.04
N ALA A 70 -9.91 -9.98 2.73
CA ALA A 70 -10.22 -11.02 3.69
C ALA A 70 -8.96 -11.81 4.10
N ARG A 71 -8.02 -11.99 3.16
CA ARG A 71 -6.80 -12.76 3.36
C ARG A 71 -5.57 -11.86 3.37
N ARG A 72 -4.54 -12.31 4.10
CA ARG A 72 -3.23 -11.64 4.13
C ARG A 72 -2.59 -11.62 2.75
N GLU A 73 -2.71 -12.70 1.97
CA GLU A 73 -2.15 -12.75 0.61
C GLU A 73 -2.77 -11.69 -0.31
N ASP A 74 -4.08 -11.47 -0.20
CA ASP A 74 -4.78 -10.46 -1.00
C ASP A 74 -4.35 -9.06 -0.58
N ALA A 75 -4.13 -8.84 0.73
CA ALA A 75 -3.61 -7.57 1.25
C ALA A 75 -2.19 -7.30 0.71
N CYS A 76 -1.30 -8.29 0.70
CA CYS A 76 0.04 -8.15 0.11
C CYS A 76 -0.05 -7.80 -1.38
N ARG A 77 -0.85 -8.53 -2.15
CA ARG A 77 -0.99 -8.29 -3.60
C ARG A 77 -1.52 -6.89 -3.90
N TRP A 78 -2.49 -6.40 -3.12
CA TRP A 78 -2.99 -5.04 -3.26
C TRP A 78 -1.94 -3.99 -2.92
N VAL A 79 -1.20 -4.18 -1.83
CA VAL A 79 -0.12 -3.27 -1.42
C VAL A 79 0.98 -3.19 -2.47
N GLU A 80 1.43 -4.33 -2.99
CA GLU A 80 2.43 -4.42 -4.07
C GLU A 80 1.95 -3.74 -5.35
N LEU A 81 0.70 -3.99 -5.77
CA LEU A 81 0.12 -3.37 -6.96
C LEU A 81 0.06 -1.84 -6.83
N ILE A 82 -0.42 -1.35 -5.69
CA ILE A 82 -0.52 0.09 -5.41
C ILE A 82 0.86 0.75 -5.44
N ALA A 83 1.85 0.14 -4.78
CA ALA A 83 3.21 0.65 -4.77
C ALA A 83 3.84 0.67 -6.17
N HIS A 84 3.60 -0.39 -6.96
CA HIS A 84 4.07 -0.48 -8.34
C HIS A 84 3.49 0.62 -9.22
N LEU A 85 2.18 0.88 -9.12
CA LEU A 85 1.49 1.94 -9.86
C LEU A 85 1.99 3.33 -9.46
N TYR A 86 2.29 3.54 -8.18
CA TYR A 86 2.81 4.82 -7.70
C TYR A 86 4.25 5.08 -8.17
N THR A 87 5.08 4.03 -8.19
CA THR A 87 6.47 4.10 -8.66
C THR A 87 6.56 4.27 -10.18
N ASN A 88 5.62 3.69 -10.92
CA ASN A 88 5.64 3.65 -12.39
C ASN A 88 4.38 4.30 -12.99
N PRO A 89 4.23 5.64 -12.87
CA PRO A 89 3.04 6.34 -13.38
C PRO A 89 2.86 6.20 -14.90
N ALA A 90 3.92 5.89 -15.65
CA ALA A 90 3.86 5.63 -17.09
C ALA A 90 3.17 4.31 -17.47
N ALA A 91 2.94 3.38 -16.52
CA ALA A 91 2.28 2.10 -16.78
C ALA A 91 0.73 2.20 -16.87
N VAL A 92 0.15 3.37 -16.56
CA VAL A 92 -1.31 3.59 -16.54
C VAL A 92 -1.84 4.15 -17.88
N GLY A 93 -0.97 4.43 -18.84
CA GLY A 93 -1.33 5.11 -20.10
C GLY A 93 -0.93 4.40 -21.39
N GLY A 94 -0.92 3.06 -21.43
CA GLY A 94 -0.64 2.24 -22.62
C GLY A 94 -1.87 1.62 -23.23
#